data_AF-A0A2N2ZWW7-F1
#
_entry.id   AF-A0A2N2ZWW7-F1
#
_cell.length_a   1.000
_cell.length_b   1.000
_cell.length_c   1.000
_cell.angle_alpha   90.00
_cell.angle_beta   90.00
_cell.angle_gamma   90.00
#
_symmetry.space_group_name_H-M   'P 1'
#
loop_
_entity.id
_entity.type
_entity.pdbx_description
1 polymer ?
#
loop_
_entity_poly.entity_id
_entity_poly.type
_entity_poly.pdbx_seq_one_letter_code
_entity_poly.pdbx_strand_id
1 'polypeptide(L)'
;MKNLVVLIFILLTTGSFAQQPFVLVDDDLPGITSINTRFFDNDGLWGYINGGADLYLEYGFEQLTVFDIKAGGIDYKADLYKMVSPEAAFGIYSISRFKCKESAILTAEDCLTPYQYIAAQGEVYISVSNSTGSAEAQQTTIEIARKLLAQIESHAFAEPEIFSHELLASHTSGLKYITGQLGMQNGFVPWEPLFQEVKNYKAWILPVKQDGNVFNLALVDFSDSTQLNAFLQKNDLKATNGKNQAVGNKVFTLFIKGNKRLVMADGVIPDSLLDFLESF
;
A
#
# COMPACT_ATOMS: atom_id res chain seq x y z
N MET A 1 0.95 60.66 26.49
CA MET A 1 0.97 59.19 26.53
C MET A 1 0.58 58.67 25.16
N LYS A 2 1.55 58.20 24.35
CA LYS A 2 1.29 57.50 23.09
C LYS A 2 2.02 56.16 23.19
N ASN A 3 1.26 55.08 23.31
CA ASN A 3 1.78 53.73 23.39
C ASN A 3 2.30 53.33 22.01
N LEU A 4 3.61 53.08 21.91
CA LEU A 4 4.26 52.52 20.74
C LEU A 4 4.07 51.00 20.78
N VAL A 5 3.13 50.48 20.00
CA VAL A 5 2.96 49.04 19.80
C VAL A 5 4.03 48.59 18.81
N VAL A 6 5.04 47.85 19.29
CA VAL A 6 6.04 47.20 18.47
C VAL A 6 5.47 45.85 18.04
N LEU A 7 5.13 45.72 16.75
CA LEU A 7 4.66 44.48 16.15
C LEU A 7 5.88 43.63 15.76
N ILE A 8 6.16 42.56 16.50
CA ILE A 8 7.21 41.59 16.16
C ILE A 8 6.63 40.61 15.13
N PHE A 9 7.07 40.72 13.88
CA PHE A 9 6.82 39.71 12.85
C PHE A 9 7.73 38.51 13.11
N ILE A 10 7.16 37.43 13.65
CA ILE A 10 7.83 36.13 13.70
C ILE A 10 7.68 35.52 12.29
N LEU A 11 8.75 35.59 11.50
CA LEU A 11 8.89 34.78 10.30
C LEU A 11 9.05 33.31 10.73
N LEU A 12 7.96 32.56 10.69
CA LEU A 12 7.98 31.11 10.70
C LEU A 12 8.62 30.65 9.38
N THR A 13 9.94 30.49 9.38
CA THR A 13 10.61 29.73 8.32
C THR A 13 10.20 28.27 8.52
N THR A 14 9.14 27.84 7.83
CA THR A 14 8.93 26.43 7.54
C THR A 14 10.11 26.00 6.69
N GLY A 15 11.15 25.46 7.32
CA GLY A 15 12.20 24.77 6.59
C GLY A 15 11.53 23.63 5.83
N SER A 16 11.45 23.75 4.50
CA SER A 16 11.30 22.57 3.66
C SER A 16 12.53 21.72 3.94
N PHE A 17 12.39 20.71 4.79
CA PHE A 17 13.35 19.62 4.83
C PHE A 17 13.27 18.96 3.47
N ALA A 18 14.14 19.38 2.55
CA ALA A 18 14.45 18.60 1.38
C ALA A 18 15.02 17.29 1.93
N GLN A 19 14.22 16.23 1.87
CA GLN A 19 14.60 14.90 2.32
C GLN A 19 15.86 14.49 1.57
N GLN A 20 16.89 14.04 2.29
CA GLN A 20 18.13 13.62 1.64
C GLN A 20 17.81 12.47 0.68
N PRO A 21 18.35 12.49 -0.55
CA PRO A 21 18.19 11.37 -1.47
C PRO A 21 18.80 10.11 -0.87
N PHE A 22 18.22 8.94 -1.15
CA PHE A 22 18.79 7.67 -0.76
C PHE A 22 20.23 7.55 -1.28
N VAL A 23 21.10 6.97 -0.47
CA VAL A 23 22.51 6.78 -0.80
C VAL A 23 22.87 5.30 -0.72
N LEU A 24 23.61 4.81 -1.71
CA LEU A 24 24.28 3.52 -1.67
C LEU A 24 25.70 3.74 -2.17
N VAL A 25 26.71 3.37 -1.38
CA VAL A 25 28.13 3.57 -1.71
C VAL A 25 28.85 2.24 -1.97
N ASP A 26 29.97 2.30 -2.67
CA ASP A 26 30.73 1.11 -3.08
C ASP A 26 31.18 0.23 -1.90
N ASP A 27 31.46 0.84 -0.75
CA ASP A 27 31.87 0.14 0.48
C ASP A 27 30.70 -0.57 1.18
N ASP A 28 29.45 -0.38 0.73
CA ASP A 28 28.29 -1.01 1.36
C ASP A 28 28.17 -2.50 1.06
N LEU A 29 28.73 -2.99 -0.06
CA LEU A 29 28.66 -4.40 -0.45
C LEU A 29 29.99 -4.88 -1.04
N PRO A 30 30.42 -6.11 -0.74
CA PRO A 30 31.64 -6.66 -1.32
C PRO A 30 31.49 -6.83 -2.84
N GLY A 31 32.50 -6.38 -3.58
CA GLY A 31 32.61 -6.63 -5.01
C GLY A 31 31.76 -5.74 -5.90
N ILE A 32 31.25 -4.60 -5.39
CA ILE A 32 30.66 -3.55 -6.24
C ILE A 32 31.72 -3.04 -7.22
N THR A 33 31.31 -2.90 -8.47
CA THR A 33 32.13 -2.37 -9.57
C THR A 33 31.55 -1.10 -10.17
N SER A 34 30.23 -0.89 -10.03
CA SER A 34 29.59 0.36 -10.41
C SER A 34 28.24 0.51 -9.74
N ILE A 35 27.92 1.73 -9.33
CA ILE A 35 26.58 2.17 -8.94
C ILE A 35 26.23 3.38 -9.80
N ASN A 36 25.06 3.33 -10.45
CA ASN A 36 24.49 4.47 -11.14
C ASN A 36 23.13 4.82 -10.53
N THR A 37 22.97 6.06 -10.07
CA THR A 37 21.74 6.53 -9.43
C THR A 37 20.97 7.46 -10.36
N ARG A 38 19.67 7.24 -10.47
CA ARG A 38 18.75 8.07 -11.27
C ARG A 38 17.55 8.47 -10.42
N PHE A 39 17.02 9.66 -10.69
CA PHE A 39 15.86 10.23 -10.01
C PHE A 39 14.78 10.54 -11.03
N PHE A 40 13.54 10.19 -10.69
CA PHE A 40 12.36 10.50 -11.50
C PHE A 40 11.30 11.14 -10.61
N ASP A 41 10.72 12.22 -11.10
CA ASP A 41 9.52 12.84 -10.56
C ASP A 41 8.27 12.31 -11.30
N ASN A 42 7.11 12.91 -11.06
CA ASN A 42 5.85 12.50 -11.66
C ASN A 42 5.94 12.40 -13.19
N ASP A 43 6.50 13.41 -13.85
CA ASP A 43 6.61 13.46 -15.31
C ASP A 43 7.64 12.44 -15.84
N GLY A 44 8.73 12.24 -15.11
CA GLY A 44 9.74 11.25 -15.44
C GLY A 44 9.28 9.79 -15.34
N LEU A 45 8.25 9.51 -14.53
CA LEU A 45 7.82 8.15 -14.21
C LEU A 45 7.30 7.38 -15.44
N TRP A 46 6.53 8.03 -16.33
CA TRP A 46 6.04 7.37 -17.56
C TRP A 46 7.17 6.95 -18.50
N GLY A 47 8.26 7.73 -18.54
CA GLY A 47 9.46 7.39 -19.30
C GLY A 47 10.20 6.17 -18.73
N TYR A 48 9.97 5.86 -17.45
CA TYR A 48 10.61 4.77 -16.74
C TYR A 48 9.77 3.48 -16.71
N ILE A 49 8.47 3.57 -16.35
CA ILE A 49 7.53 2.44 -16.26
C ILE A 49 6.29 2.67 -17.14
N ASN A 50 6.51 2.67 -18.46
CA ASN A 50 5.45 2.89 -19.45
C ASN A 50 4.32 1.85 -19.33
N GLY A 51 3.09 2.33 -19.12
CA GLY A 51 1.89 1.52 -18.88
C GLY A 51 1.65 1.11 -17.42
N GLY A 52 2.63 1.32 -16.54
CA GLY A 52 2.52 1.07 -15.10
C GLY A 52 2.45 2.35 -14.25
N ALA A 53 2.96 3.48 -14.75
CA ALA A 53 3.07 4.74 -14.00
C ALA A 53 1.74 5.23 -13.41
N ASP A 54 0.64 5.11 -14.16
CA ASP A 54 -0.68 5.62 -13.74
C ASP A 54 -1.15 4.97 -12.43
N LEU A 55 -0.81 3.71 -12.19
CA LEU A 55 -1.11 3.02 -10.94
C LEU A 55 -0.39 3.68 -9.76
N TYR A 56 0.91 3.96 -9.90
CA TYR A 56 1.69 4.61 -8.84
C TYR A 56 1.19 6.04 -8.59
N LEU A 57 0.85 6.77 -9.65
CA LEU A 57 0.27 8.11 -9.55
C LEU A 57 -1.10 8.11 -8.87
N GLU A 58 -1.94 7.10 -9.12
CA GLU A 58 -3.23 6.94 -8.43
C GLU A 58 -3.06 6.75 -6.91
N TYR A 59 -1.98 6.07 -6.49
CA TYR A 59 -1.62 5.92 -5.08
C TYR A 59 -0.89 7.14 -4.50
N GLY A 60 -0.63 8.18 -5.29
CA GLY A 60 0.04 9.39 -4.82
C GLY A 60 1.57 9.25 -4.80
N PHE A 61 2.16 8.76 -5.89
CA PHE A 61 3.60 8.80 -6.12
C PHE A 61 4.17 10.21 -5.98
N GLU A 62 5.34 10.32 -5.35
CA GLU A 62 6.09 11.58 -5.20
C GLU A 62 7.43 11.56 -5.94
N GLN A 63 8.20 10.47 -5.79
CA GLN A 63 9.55 10.37 -6.33
C GLN A 63 9.98 8.92 -6.47
N LEU A 64 10.79 8.63 -7.49
CA LEU A 64 11.49 7.36 -7.66
C LEU A 64 13.00 7.60 -7.63
N THR A 65 13.70 6.84 -6.79
CA THR A 65 15.16 6.70 -6.86
C THR A 65 15.50 5.30 -7.40
N VAL A 66 16.30 5.24 -8.46
CA VAL A 66 16.75 3.99 -9.08
C VAL A 66 18.25 3.84 -8.91
N PHE A 67 18.69 2.67 -8.45
CA PHE A 67 20.09 2.28 -8.43
C PHE A 67 20.30 1.13 -9.40
N ASP A 68 21.12 1.34 -10.43
CA ASP A 68 21.66 0.27 -11.28
C ASP A 68 23.03 -0.13 -10.71
N ILE A 69 23.18 -1.37 -10.25
CA ILE A 69 24.34 -1.83 -9.47
C ILE A 69 24.97 -3.02 -10.16
N LYS A 70 26.30 -3.04 -10.27
CA LYS A 70 27.06 -4.22 -10.71
C LYS A 70 27.94 -4.71 -9.60
N ALA A 71 27.71 -5.93 -9.13
CA ALA A 71 28.53 -6.54 -8.09
C ALA A 71 28.84 -8.01 -8.42
N GLY A 72 30.10 -8.42 -8.30
CA GLY A 72 30.50 -9.82 -8.55
C GLY A 72 30.15 -10.36 -9.94
N GLY A 73 30.05 -9.48 -10.96
CA GLY A 73 29.63 -9.85 -12.32
C GLY A 73 28.12 -10.04 -12.51
N ILE A 74 27.31 -9.69 -11.51
CA ILE A 74 25.84 -9.74 -11.54
C ILE A 74 25.28 -8.32 -11.57
N ASP A 75 24.22 -8.14 -12.36
CA ASP A 75 23.46 -6.90 -12.42
C ASP A 75 22.33 -6.95 -11.39
N TYR A 76 22.25 -5.90 -10.57
CA TYR A 76 21.18 -5.65 -9.62
C TYR A 76 20.53 -4.32 -9.91
N LYS A 77 19.28 -4.20 -9.47
CA LYS A 77 18.53 -2.95 -9.60
C LYS A 77 17.67 -2.73 -8.38
N ALA A 78 17.75 -1.54 -7.78
CA ALA A 78 16.89 -1.13 -6.67
C ALA A 78 16.04 0.07 -7.06
N ASP A 79 14.74 -0.08 -6.99
CA ASP A 79 13.74 0.97 -7.24
C ASP A 79 13.06 1.33 -5.92
N LEU A 80 13.20 2.58 -5.49
CA LEU A 80 12.59 3.11 -4.28
C LEU A 80 11.54 4.15 -4.67
N TYR A 81 10.28 3.76 -4.57
CA TYR A 81 9.12 4.61 -4.83
C TYR A 81 8.69 5.27 -3.53
N LYS A 82 8.91 6.57 -3.42
CA LYS A 82 8.33 7.40 -2.36
C LYS A 82 6.89 7.74 -2.71
N MET A 83 5.99 7.46 -1.78
CA MET A 83 4.56 7.67 -1.89
C MET A 83 4.11 8.75 -0.88
N VAL A 84 2.91 9.29 -1.07
CA VAL A 84 2.34 10.35 -0.23
C VAL A 84 2.07 9.93 1.22
N SER A 85 2.02 8.63 1.52
CA SER A 85 1.83 8.12 2.89
C SER A 85 2.31 6.67 3.05
N PRO A 86 2.49 6.19 4.28
CA PRO A 86 2.79 4.78 4.53
C PRO A 86 1.74 3.81 4.01
N GLU A 87 0.45 4.16 4.10
CA GLU A 87 -0.64 3.34 3.53
C GLU A 87 -0.51 3.24 2.01
N ALA A 88 -0.12 4.34 1.33
CA ALA A 88 0.07 4.32 -0.12
C ALA A 88 1.23 3.40 -0.54
N ALA A 89 2.35 3.44 0.18
CA ALA A 89 3.48 2.52 -0.04
C ALA A 89 3.09 1.07 0.23
N PHE A 90 2.41 0.80 1.34
CA PHE A 90 1.83 -0.52 1.64
C PHE A 90 0.86 -0.96 0.55
N GLY A 91 0.06 -0.03 0.02
CA GLY A 91 -0.87 -0.25 -1.08
C GLY A 91 -0.21 -0.85 -2.31
N ILE A 92 0.85 -0.20 -2.81
CA ILE A 92 1.65 -0.72 -3.93
C ILE A 92 2.25 -2.08 -3.59
N TYR A 93 2.87 -2.23 -2.41
CA TYR A 93 3.40 -3.53 -1.96
C TYR A 93 2.33 -4.64 -1.98
N SER A 94 1.15 -4.36 -1.42
CA SER A 94 0.05 -5.33 -1.24
C SER A 94 -0.54 -5.84 -2.55
N ILE A 95 -0.45 -5.05 -3.63
CA ILE A 95 -0.90 -5.45 -4.97
C ILE A 95 0.25 -6.00 -5.85
N SER A 96 1.50 -5.61 -5.58
CA SER A 96 2.68 -6.08 -6.32
C SER A 96 3.18 -7.46 -5.87
N ARG A 97 2.81 -7.93 -4.68
CA ARG A 97 3.20 -9.25 -4.12
C ARG A 97 2.53 -10.43 -4.81
N PHE A 98 2.85 -10.68 -6.07
CA PHE A 98 2.34 -11.83 -6.82
C PHE A 98 3.18 -13.10 -6.56
N LYS A 99 2.55 -14.18 -6.09
CA LYS A 99 3.17 -15.51 -5.86
C LYS A 99 4.42 -15.49 -4.95
N CYS A 100 4.52 -14.49 -4.11
CA CYS A 100 5.63 -14.33 -3.21
C CYS A 100 5.16 -14.58 -1.77
N LYS A 101 5.95 -15.35 -1.02
CA LYS A 101 5.68 -15.67 0.39
C LYS A 101 6.32 -14.61 1.26
N GLU A 102 5.60 -14.13 2.26
CA GLU A 102 6.18 -13.25 3.29
C GLU A 102 7.42 -13.90 3.88
N SER A 103 8.48 -13.10 3.97
CA SER A 103 9.77 -13.59 4.42
C SER A 103 10.08 -13.11 5.84
N ALA A 104 9.53 -11.95 6.24
CA ALA A 104 9.82 -11.25 7.48
C ALA A 104 11.34 -11.12 7.72
N ILE A 105 12.11 -10.92 6.66
CA ILE A 105 13.58 -10.91 6.70
C ILE A 105 14.10 -9.55 7.16
N LEU A 106 13.54 -8.46 6.63
CA LEU A 106 13.93 -7.09 7.01
C LEU A 106 12.77 -6.28 7.59
N THR A 107 11.56 -6.46 7.08
CA THR A 107 10.34 -5.79 7.58
C THR A 107 9.19 -6.79 7.69
N ALA A 108 8.11 -6.44 8.39
CA ALA A 108 6.93 -7.30 8.45
C ALA A 108 6.24 -7.39 7.07
N GLU A 109 6.27 -6.30 6.31
CA GLU A 109 5.69 -6.15 4.98
C GLU A 109 6.75 -6.36 3.92
N ASP A 110 7.33 -7.56 3.89
CA ASP A 110 8.30 -7.92 2.87
C ASP A 110 7.96 -9.21 2.13
N CYS A 111 8.67 -9.39 1.02
CA CYS A 111 8.51 -10.56 0.21
C CYS A 111 9.78 -10.87 -0.57
N LEU A 112 10.19 -12.14 -0.56
CA LEU A 112 11.41 -12.59 -1.21
C LEU A 112 11.14 -13.73 -2.22
N THR A 113 11.73 -13.59 -3.40
CA THR A 113 11.89 -14.63 -4.42
C THR A 113 13.38 -14.78 -4.75
N PRO A 114 13.81 -15.76 -5.56
CA PRO A 114 15.20 -15.84 -6.01
C PRO A 114 15.67 -14.58 -6.75
N TYR A 115 14.78 -13.93 -7.51
CA TYR A 115 15.13 -12.82 -8.41
C TYR A 115 14.83 -11.44 -7.84
N GLN A 116 14.05 -11.36 -6.76
CA GLN A 116 13.51 -10.08 -6.30
C GLN A 116 13.17 -10.12 -4.81
N TYR A 117 13.52 -9.04 -4.14
CA TYR A 117 13.02 -8.65 -2.83
C TYR A 117 12.14 -7.41 -2.98
N ILE A 118 10.95 -7.40 -2.40
CA ILE A 118 10.11 -6.21 -2.30
C ILE A 118 9.70 -5.97 -0.85
N ALA A 119 9.53 -4.71 -0.46
CA ALA A 119 9.03 -4.37 0.86
C ALA A 119 8.31 -3.01 0.86
N ALA A 120 7.51 -2.76 1.89
CA ALA A 120 7.08 -1.43 2.27
C ALA A 120 7.66 -1.07 3.65
N GLN A 121 8.14 0.16 3.81
CA GLN A 121 8.56 0.72 5.10
C GLN A 121 8.35 2.23 5.06
N GLY A 122 7.62 2.79 6.05
CA GLY A 122 7.25 4.19 5.99
C GLY A 122 6.55 4.51 4.67
N GLU A 123 6.86 5.66 4.11
CA GLU A 123 6.32 6.17 2.83
C GLU A 123 6.95 5.51 1.58
N VAL A 124 7.72 4.44 1.73
CA VAL A 124 8.53 3.90 0.64
C VAL A 124 8.13 2.46 0.32
N TYR A 125 7.85 2.22 -0.96
CA TYR A 125 7.85 0.89 -1.55
C TYR A 125 9.21 0.65 -2.23
N ILE A 126 9.91 -0.42 -1.85
CA ILE A 126 11.19 -0.80 -2.44
C ILE A 126 11.06 -2.09 -3.25
N SER A 127 11.74 -2.14 -4.39
CA SER A 127 11.92 -3.33 -5.21
C SER A 127 13.38 -3.50 -5.58
N VAL A 128 14.03 -4.55 -5.07
CA VAL A 128 15.40 -4.90 -5.41
C VAL A 128 15.39 -6.19 -6.20
N SER A 129 15.99 -6.18 -7.40
CA SER A 129 16.04 -7.33 -8.31
C SER A 129 17.47 -7.70 -8.69
N ASN A 130 17.66 -8.94 -9.12
CA ASN A 130 18.93 -9.46 -9.65
C ASN A 130 18.70 -10.28 -10.92
N SER A 131 19.74 -10.45 -11.74
CA SER A 131 19.64 -11.10 -13.05
C SER A 131 19.79 -12.62 -13.07
N THR A 132 20.18 -13.28 -11.97
CA THR A 132 20.58 -14.71 -11.99
C THR A 132 19.73 -15.63 -11.12
N GLY A 133 19.10 -15.11 -10.06
CA GLY A 133 18.33 -15.90 -9.11
C GLY A 133 19.16 -16.86 -8.25
N SER A 134 20.49 -16.74 -8.23
CA SER A 134 21.36 -17.60 -7.41
C SER A 134 21.22 -17.27 -5.92
N ALA A 135 21.66 -18.18 -5.04
CA ALA A 135 21.62 -17.93 -3.60
C ALA A 135 22.50 -16.73 -3.19
N GLU A 136 23.66 -16.58 -3.83
CA GLU A 136 24.57 -15.45 -3.64
C GLU A 136 23.94 -14.14 -4.12
N ALA A 137 23.24 -14.17 -5.27
CA ALA A 137 22.53 -13.03 -5.81
C ALA A 137 21.36 -12.63 -4.90
N GLN A 138 20.61 -13.60 -4.39
CA GLN A 138 19.54 -13.37 -3.44
C GLN A 138 20.07 -12.75 -2.14
N GLN A 139 21.18 -13.25 -1.58
CA GLN A 139 21.78 -12.65 -0.38
C GLN A 139 22.19 -11.19 -0.63
N THR A 140 22.85 -10.91 -1.76
CA THR A 140 23.24 -9.55 -2.13
C THR A 140 22.03 -8.63 -2.32
N THR A 141 20.94 -9.16 -2.88
CA THR A 141 19.65 -8.45 -3.00
C THR A 141 19.12 -8.01 -1.62
N ILE A 142 19.18 -8.91 -0.64
CA ILE A 142 18.77 -8.61 0.76
C ILE A 142 19.70 -7.58 1.39
N GLU A 143 21.03 -7.66 1.17
CA GLU A 143 21.97 -6.67 1.70
C GLU A 143 21.73 -5.27 1.12
N ILE A 144 21.52 -5.16 -0.20
CA ILE A 144 21.14 -3.90 -0.87
C ILE A 144 19.88 -3.32 -0.20
N ALA A 145 18.83 -4.14 -0.08
CA ALA A 145 17.57 -3.73 0.53
C ALA A 145 17.76 -3.27 1.97
N ARG A 146 18.55 -4.00 2.79
CA ARG A 146 18.84 -3.66 4.18
C ARG A 146 19.48 -2.27 4.32
N LYS A 147 20.48 -1.98 3.48
CA LYS A 147 21.20 -0.70 3.50
C LYS A 147 20.30 0.48 3.15
N LEU A 148 19.42 0.27 2.18
CA LEU A 148 18.47 1.28 1.73
C LEU A 148 17.33 1.48 2.75
N LEU A 149 16.77 0.39 3.28
CA LEU A 149 15.70 0.44 4.27
C LEU A 149 16.16 1.07 5.61
N ALA A 150 17.44 0.93 5.96
CA ALA A 150 18.00 1.56 7.16
C ALA A 150 17.98 3.11 7.12
N GLN A 151 17.76 3.72 5.95
CA GLN A 151 17.67 5.17 5.77
C GLN A 151 16.25 5.71 5.89
N ILE A 152 15.26 4.82 6.04
CA ILE A 152 13.84 5.19 6.05
C ILE A 152 13.36 5.25 7.49
N GLU A 153 12.82 6.40 7.89
CA GLU A 153 12.11 6.53 9.16
C GLU A 153 10.92 5.56 9.19
N SER A 154 10.96 4.61 10.11
CA SER A 154 9.93 3.57 10.23
C SER A 154 8.67 4.15 10.87
N HIS A 155 7.85 4.79 10.04
CA HIS A 155 6.46 5.09 10.36
C HIS A 155 5.61 3.93 9.86
N ALA A 156 5.19 3.05 10.77
CA ALA A 156 4.23 2.00 10.42
C ALA A 156 2.95 2.66 9.91
N PHE A 157 2.34 2.06 8.88
CA PHE A 157 1.01 2.47 8.46
C PHE A 157 -0.01 2.14 9.56
N ALA A 158 -1.08 2.93 9.64
CA ALA A 158 -2.14 2.64 10.60
C ALA A 158 -3.07 1.55 10.03
N GLU A 159 -2.77 0.28 10.32
CA GLU A 159 -3.71 -0.79 10.03
C GLU A 159 -5.04 -0.52 10.75
N PRO A 160 -6.20 -0.59 10.07
CA PRO A 160 -7.47 -0.41 10.73
C PRO A 160 -7.73 -1.50 11.78
N GLU A 161 -8.10 -1.08 12.99
CA GLU A 161 -8.32 -1.95 14.17
C GLU A 161 -9.23 -3.15 13.91
N ILE A 162 -10.20 -3.01 13.01
CA ILE A 162 -11.08 -4.09 12.55
C ILE A 162 -10.31 -5.34 12.11
N PHE A 163 -9.13 -5.20 11.49
CA PHE A 163 -8.34 -6.33 10.98
C PHE A 163 -7.41 -6.96 12.05
N SER A 164 -7.24 -6.29 13.19
CA SER A 164 -6.49 -6.83 14.34
C SER A 164 -7.33 -7.77 15.21
N HIS A 165 -8.62 -7.93 14.91
CA HIS A 165 -9.49 -8.87 15.61
C HIS A 165 -9.01 -10.32 15.47
N GLU A 166 -9.16 -11.15 16.51
CA GLU A 166 -8.62 -12.53 16.54
C GLU A 166 -9.09 -13.42 15.38
N LEU A 167 -10.31 -13.20 14.89
CA LEU A 167 -10.90 -13.93 13.76
C LEU A 167 -10.32 -13.54 12.39
N LEU A 168 -9.56 -12.44 12.32
CA LEU A 168 -9.02 -11.86 11.08
C LEU A 168 -7.49 -11.79 11.10
N ALA A 169 -6.88 -11.71 12.28
CA ALA A 169 -5.44 -11.54 12.47
C ALA A 169 -4.59 -12.62 11.77
N SER A 170 -5.09 -13.85 11.63
CA SER A 170 -4.36 -14.92 10.94
C SER A 170 -4.34 -14.79 9.40
N HIS A 171 -5.12 -13.87 8.85
CA HIS A 171 -5.30 -13.68 7.41
C HIS A 171 -4.69 -12.38 6.90
N THR A 172 -4.17 -11.51 7.77
CA THR A 172 -3.67 -10.16 7.42
C THR A 172 -2.57 -10.16 6.37
N SER A 173 -1.88 -11.28 6.15
CA SER A 173 -1.00 -11.48 4.99
C SER A 173 -1.69 -11.28 3.63
N GLY A 174 -3.03 -11.42 3.57
CA GLY A 174 -3.86 -11.15 2.40
C GLY A 174 -4.44 -9.74 2.36
N LEU A 175 -4.17 -8.89 3.34
CA LEU A 175 -4.71 -7.53 3.44
C LEU A 175 -4.17 -6.66 2.30
N LYS A 176 -5.08 -5.91 1.68
CA LYS A 176 -4.77 -4.99 0.59
C LYS A 176 -5.25 -3.60 0.93
N TYR A 177 -4.43 -2.59 0.61
CA TYR A 177 -4.88 -1.20 0.57
C TYR A 177 -5.05 -0.76 -0.87
N ILE A 178 -6.28 -0.37 -1.21
CA ILE A 178 -6.71 -0.07 -2.57
C ILE A 178 -7.28 1.34 -2.63
N THR A 179 -6.76 2.14 -3.56
CA THR A 179 -7.28 3.46 -3.90
C THR A 179 -7.54 3.50 -5.39
N GLY A 180 -8.67 4.08 -5.80
CA GLY A 180 -9.00 4.29 -7.21
C GLY A 180 -9.19 3.02 -8.05
N GLN A 181 -9.39 3.23 -9.36
CA GLN A 181 -9.84 2.19 -10.27
C GLN A 181 -8.71 1.24 -10.66
N LEU A 182 -7.51 1.76 -10.90
CA LEU A 182 -6.35 0.93 -11.26
C LEU A 182 -5.94 0.06 -10.09
N GLY A 183 -5.99 0.59 -8.86
CA GLY A 183 -5.79 -0.18 -7.63
C GLY A 183 -6.78 -1.33 -7.50
N MET A 184 -8.07 -1.12 -7.83
CA MET A 184 -9.05 -2.21 -7.82
C MET A 184 -8.80 -3.25 -8.91
N GLN A 185 -8.44 -2.82 -10.12
CA GLN A 185 -8.14 -3.70 -11.25
C GLN A 185 -6.88 -4.56 -11.03
N ASN A 186 -5.92 -4.08 -10.24
CA ASN A 186 -4.68 -4.82 -9.95
C ASN A 186 -4.77 -5.57 -8.61
N GLY A 187 -5.47 -5.01 -7.63
CA GLY A 187 -5.54 -5.51 -6.27
C GLY A 187 -6.70 -6.48 -6.02
N PHE A 188 -7.91 -6.20 -6.53
CA PHE A 188 -9.08 -7.00 -6.20
C PHE A 188 -10.16 -6.98 -7.30
N VAL A 189 -9.81 -7.56 -8.46
CA VAL A 189 -10.64 -7.66 -9.67
C VAL A 189 -12.12 -8.05 -9.43
N PRO A 190 -12.45 -9.00 -8.52
CA PRO A 190 -13.85 -9.40 -8.34
C PRO A 190 -14.82 -8.27 -7.94
N TRP A 191 -14.30 -7.15 -7.40
CA TRP A 191 -15.11 -5.99 -7.04
C TRP A 191 -14.95 -4.79 -7.98
N GLU A 192 -14.17 -4.91 -9.06
CA GLU A 192 -14.01 -3.83 -10.05
C GLU A 192 -15.36 -3.26 -10.52
N PRO A 193 -16.39 -4.07 -10.87
CA PRO A 193 -17.68 -3.54 -11.31
C PRO A 193 -18.37 -2.68 -10.25
N LEU A 194 -18.20 -3.01 -8.96
CA LEU A 194 -18.83 -2.29 -7.86
C LEU A 194 -18.28 -0.88 -7.74
N PHE A 195 -16.97 -0.72 -7.98
CA PHE A 195 -16.24 0.53 -7.80
C PHE A 195 -16.03 1.35 -9.07
N GLN A 196 -16.53 0.90 -10.24
CA GLN A 196 -16.53 1.72 -11.44
C GLN A 196 -17.18 3.09 -11.17
N GLU A 197 -16.54 4.16 -11.64
CA GLU A 197 -16.97 5.56 -11.47
C GLU A 197 -16.96 6.10 -10.02
N VAL A 198 -16.65 5.29 -9.01
CA VAL A 198 -16.45 5.75 -7.63
C VAL A 198 -15.10 6.44 -7.53
N LYS A 199 -15.08 7.68 -7.06
CA LYS A 199 -13.85 8.48 -7.00
C LYS A 199 -13.38 8.68 -5.56
N ASN A 200 -12.07 8.78 -5.40
CA ASN A 200 -11.41 9.21 -4.15
C ASN A 200 -11.82 8.37 -2.92
N TYR A 201 -12.01 7.07 -3.09
CA TYR A 201 -12.20 6.14 -1.97
C TYR A 201 -10.87 5.52 -1.56
N LYS A 202 -10.82 5.06 -0.31
CA LYS A 202 -9.74 4.23 0.23
C LYS A 202 -10.37 2.95 0.77
N ALA A 203 -9.91 1.80 0.31
CA ALA A 203 -10.45 0.51 0.68
C ALA A 203 -9.35 -0.39 1.24
N TRP A 204 -9.53 -0.82 2.48
CA TRP A 204 -8.82 -1.97 3.00
C TRP A 204 -9.63 -3.21 2.71
N ILE A 205 -9.05 -4.22 2.05
CA ILE A 205 -9.75 -5.44 1.64
C ILE A 205 -8.96 -6.65 2.13
N LEU A 206 -9.64 -7.52 2.86
CA LEU A 206 -9.10 -8.76 3.41
C LEU A 206 -9.91 -9.96 2.89
N PRO A 207 -9.34 -10.78 1.99
CA PRO A 207 -9.88 -12.08 1.65
C PRO A 207 -9.67 -13.06 2.80
N VAL A 208 -10.74 -13.66 3.31
CA VAL A 208 -10.71 -14.61 4.43
C VAL A 208 -11.14 -15.98 3.95
N LYS A 209 -10.38 -16.99 4.35
CA LYS A 209 -10.71 -18.40 4.15
C LYS A 209 -10.54 -19.13 5.47
N GLN A 210 -11.65 -19.58 6.05
CA GLN A 210 -11.69 -20.26 7.34
C GLN A 210 -12.75 -21.36 7.33
N ASP A 211 -12.38 -22.59 7.72
CA ASP A 211 -13.29 -23.73 7.88
C ASP A 211 -14.20 -24.02 6.67
N GLY A 212 -13.68 -23.78 5.46
CA GLY A 212 -14.42 -23.95 4.20
C GLY A 212 -15.28 -22.74 3.80
N ASN A 213 -15.48 -21.78 4.70
CA ASN A 213 -16.09 -20.50 4.38
C ASN A 213 -15.07 -19.57 3.71
N VAL A 214 -15.51 -18.90 2.65
CA VAL A 214 -14.74 -17.87 1.95
C VAL A 214 -15.59 -16.61 1.91
N PHE A 215 -15.05 -15.53 2.44
CA PHE A 215 -15.66 -14.21 2.35
C PHE A 215 -14.57 -13.15 2.18
N ASN A 216 -14.95 -11.98 1.69
CA ASN A 216 -14.07 -10.82 1.61
C ASN A 216 -14.63 -9.76 2.54
N LEU A 217 -13.81 -9.24 3.45
CA LEU A 217 -14.18 -8.13 4.33
C LEU A 217 -13.46 -6.88 3.88
N ALA A 218 -14.15 -5.75 3.88
CA ALA A 218 -13.54 -4.47 3.58
C ALA A 218 -13.99 -3.36 4.51
N LEU A 219 -13.06 -2.44 4.76
CA LEU A 219 -13.32 -1.14 5.32
C LEU A 219 -13.09 -0.09 4.23
N VAL A 220 -14.15 0.59 3.82
CA VAL A 220 -14.14 1.56 2.72
C VAL A 220 -14.45 2.94 3.26
N ASP A 221 -13.48 3.85 3.12
CA ASP A 221 -13.64 5.27 3.36
C ASP A 221 -13.91 5.99 2.04
N PHE A 222 -15.11 6.53 1.90
CA PHE A 222 -15.48 7.41 0.80
C PHE A 222 -15.05 8.84 1.12
N SER A 223 -14.82 9.64 0.07
CA SER A 223 -14.47 11.05 0.23
C SER A 223 -15.56 11.85 0.95
N ASP A 224 -16.83 11.53 0.70
CA ASP A 224 -18.00 12.12 1.35
C ASP A 224 -19.21 11.17 1.34
N SER A 225 -20.31 11.61 1.97
CA SER A 225 -21.57 10.86 2.01
C SER A 225 -22.27 10.76 0.66
N THR A 226 -22.01 11.68 -0.27
CA THR A 226 -22.56 11.64 -1.63
C THR A 226 -21.95 10.47 -2.42
N GLN A 227 -20.64 10.25 -2.32
CA GLN A 227 -19.97 9.11 -2.93
C GLN A 227 -20.43 7.78 -2.33
N LEU A 228 -20.58 7.69 -1.00
CA LEU A 228 -21.15 6.49 -0.35
C LEU A 228 -22.56 6.19 -0.87
N ASN A 229 -23.45 7.19 -0.90
CA ASN A 229 -24.82 7.00 -1.36
C ASN A 229 -24.88 6.62 -2.86
N ALA A 230 -24.04 7.23 -3.69
CA ALA A 230 -23.92 6.88 -5.10
C ALA A 230 -23.44 5.43 -5.29
N PHE A 231 -22.44 4.99 -4.51
CA PHE A 231 -21.99 3.60 -4.50
C PHE A 231 -23.11 2.63 -4.13
N LEU A 232 -23.86 2.92 -3.06
CA LEU A 232 -24.96 2.06 -2.62
C LEU A 232 -26.07 1.99 -3.67
N GLN A 233 -26.50 3.15 -4.20
CA GLN A 233 -27.56 3.23 -5.20
C GLN A 233 -27.18 2.52 -6.50
N LYS A 234 -25.97 2.74 -7.01
CA LYS A 234 -25.48 2.11 -8.25
C LYS A 234 -25.49 0.58 -8.15
N ASN A 235 -25.16 0.04 -6.99
CA ASN A 235 -25.00 -1.38 -6.77
C ASN A 235 -26.24 -2.08 -6.20
N ASP A 236 -27.39 -1.39 -6.16
CA ASP A 236 -28.63 -1.88 -5.52
C ASP A 236 -28.44 -2.36 -4.07
N LEU A 237 -27.47 -1.77 -3.37
CA LEU A 237 -27.11 -2.09 -2.00
C LEU A 237 -27.88 -1.18 -1.02
N LYS A 238 -28.40 -1.79 0.05
CA LYS A 238 -29.11 -1.09 1.13
C LYS A 238 -28.28 -1.13 2.40
N ALA A 239 -28.38 -0.07 3.20
CA ALA A 239 -27.85 -0.03 4.55
C ALA A 239 -28.63 -1.02 5.43
N THR A 240 -28.15 -2.26 5.50
CA THR A 240 -28.86 -3.36 6.17
C THR A 240 -28.42 -3.59 7.61
N ASN A 241 -27.39 -2.89 8.08
CA ASN A 241 -26.79 -3.00 9.41
C ASN A 241 -26.70 -4.47 9.86
N GLY A 242 -25.88 -5.24 9.14
CA GLY A 242 -25.62 -6.64 9.45
C GLY A 242 -26.57 -7.66 8.82
N LYS A 243 -27.69 -7.24 8.20
CA LYS A 243 -28.54 -8.22 7.46
C LYS A 243 -27.98 -8.53 6.08
N ASN A 244 -27.96 -9.81 5.74
CA ASN A 244 -27.55 -10.30 4.43
C ASN A 244 -28.49 -9.77 3.33
N GLN A 245 -27.92 -9.35 2.21
CA GLN A 245 -28.65 -8.96 1.01
C GLN A 245 -28.05 -9.64 -0.22
N ALA A 246 -28.89 -10.27 -1.02
CA ALA A 246 -28.47 -10.89 -2.27
C ALA A 246 -28.49 -9.86 -3.40
N VAL A 247 -27.35 -9.68 -4.07
CA VAL A 247 -27.21 -8.84 -5.27
C VAL A 247 -26.49 -9.64 -6.33
N GLY A 248 -27.19 -9.95 -7.42
CA GLY A 248 -26.71 -10.88 -8.44
C GLY A 248 -26.46 -12.27 -7.87
N ASN A 249 -25.24 -12.78 -8.01
CA ASN A 249 -24.80 -14.07 -7.48
C ASN A 249 -24.01 -13.95 -6.17
N LYS A 250 -23.97 -12.75 -5.56
CA LYS A 250 -23.24 -12.46 -4.33
C LYS A 250 -24.18 -12.18 -3.18
N VAL A 251 -23.68 -12.41 -1.97
CA VAL A 251 -24.36 -12.07 -0.72
C VAL A 251 -23.51 -11.03 -0.01
N PHE A 252 -24.09 -9.86 0.23
CA PHE A 252 -23.41 -8.77 0.91
C PHE A 252 -23.95 -8.56 2.32
N THR A 253 -23.07 -8.12 3.22
CA THR A 253 -23.40 -7.69 4.58
C THR A 253 -22.74 -6.35 4.83
N LEU A 254 -23.54 -5.33 5.17
CA LEU A 254 -23.07 -3.94 5.24
C LEU A 254 -23.29 -3.33 6.63
N PHE A 255 -22.33 -2.53 7.07
CA PHE A 255 -22.45 -1.66 8.24
C PHE A 255 -21.96 -0.26 7.87
N ILE A 256 -22.83 0.74 7.98
CA ILE A 256 -22.42 2.14 7.82
C ILE A 256 -21.87 2.63 9.16
N LYS A 257 -20.63 3.12 9.15
CA LYS A 257 -19.98 3.74 10.31
C LYS A 257 -19.86 5.25 10.05
N GLY A 258 -20.59 6.06 10.81
CA GLY A 258 -20.69 7.50 10.54
C GLY A 258 -21.43 7.81 9.23
N ASN A 259 -20.92 8.74 8.41
CA ASN A 259 -21.60 9.21 7.19
C ASN A 259 -20.87 8.90 5.87
N LYS A 260 -19.64 8.40 5.93
CA LYS A 260 -18.79 8.18 4.74
C LYS A 260 -17.97 6.89 4.79
N ARG A 261 -18.14 6.08 5.83
CA ARG A 261 -17.39 4.84 6.02
C ARG A 261 -18.33 3.65 5.99
N LEU A 262 -17.91 2.62 5.28
CA LEU A 262 -18.66 1.39 5.05
C LEU A 262 -17.78 0.20 5.43
N VAL A 263 -18.28 -0.65 6.32
CA VAL A 263 -17.81 -2.02 6.41
C VAL A 263 -18.67 -2.85 5.46
N MET A 264 -18.03 -3.58 4.56
CA MET A 264 -18.69 -4.43 3.56
C MET A 264 -18.08 -5.82 3.58
N ALA A 265 -18.93 -6.84 3.70
CA ALA A 265 -18.55 -8.21 3.44
C ALA A 265 -19.23 -8.75 2.18
N ASP A 266 -18.53 -9.58 1.41
CA ASP A 266 -19.02 -10.39 0.29
C ASP A 266 -18.78 -11.87 0.62
N GLY A 267 -19.87 -12.63 0.81
CA GLY A 267 -19.85 -14.00 1.33
C GLY A 267 -20.55 -14.11 2.68
N VAL A 268 -20.64 -15.34 3.20
CA VAL A 268 -21.24 -15.60 4.52
C VAL A 268 -20.17 -15.43 5.59
N ILE A 269 -20.33 -14.44 6.45
CA ILE A 269 -19.44 -14.22 7.61
C ILE A 269 -19.94 -15.00 8.83
N PRO A 270 -19.06 -15.49 9.73
CA PRO A 270 -19.46 -16.14 10.96
C PRO A 270 -20.25 -15.23 11.90
N ASP A 271 -21.20 -15.78 12.67
CA ASP A 271 -22.02 -15.00 13.61
C ASP A 271 -21.16 -14.25 14.64
N SER A 272 -20.09 -14.86 15.13
CA SER A 272 -19.15 -14.20 16.06
C SER A 272 -18.47 -12.96 15.46
N LEU A 273 -18.19 -12.98 14.16
CA LEU A 273 -17.65 -11.81 13.47
C LEU A 273 -18.74 -10.77 13.22
N LEU A 274 -19.97 -11.20 12.92
CA LEU A 274 -21.12 -10.30 12.75
C LEU A 274 -21.37 -9.46 14.01
N ASP A 275 -21.38 -10.10 15.18
CA ASP A 275 -21.58 -9.44 16.48
C ASP A 275 -20.49 -8.38 16.74
N PHE A 276 -19.22 -8.71 16.44
CA PHE A 276 -18.11 -7.77 16.53
C PHE A 276 -18.33 -6.56 15.60
N LEU A 277 -18.63 -6.80 14.32
CA LEU A 277 -18.82 -5.74 13.33
C LEU A 277 -20.00 -4.83 13.64
N GLU A 278 -21.03 -5.31 14.34
CA GLU A 278 -22.15 -4.49 14.80
C GLU A 278 -21.68 -3.47 15.86
N SER A 279 -20.79 -3.90 16.76
CA SER A 279 -20.28 -3.09 17.88
C SER A 279 -19.10 -2.16 17.56
N PHE A 280 -18.36 -2.43 16.47
CA PHE A 280 -17.25 -1.61 15.96
C PHE A 280 -17.69 -0.21 15.52
#